data_AF-A0AAD9LFX9-F1
#
_entry.id   AF-A0AAD9LFX9-F1
#
_cell.length_a   1.000
_cell.length_b   1.000
_cell.length_c   1.000
_cell.angle_alpha   90.00
_cell.angle_beta   90.00
_cell.angle_gamma   90.00
#
_symmetry.space_group_name_H-M   'P 1'
#
loop_
_entity.id
_entity.type
_entity.pdbx_description
1 polymer ?
#
loop_
_entity_poly.entity_id
_entity_poly.type
_entity_poly.pdbx_seq_one_letter_code
_entity_poly.pdbx_strand_id
1 'polypeptide(L)'
;MKDQEDSSSNDDAVVNECSIDSTKNLQNDMQEMIINVVERLTKISVLCESHTTKDSNCVKSLMKHMHKFERDIHKLHEQAQVPKDGSDNVYKGAVRAVDNYQNPYDWAYKAIIQKHNDSGRKLDHSLESVDALQKALIDRLQINKFIGSATQTQVTEDDPTGKGSHL
;
A
#
# COMPACT_ATOMS: atom_id res chain seq x y z
N MET A 1 48.77 15.46 -2.88
CA MET A 1 47.68 14.46 -2.74
C MET A 1 46.45 15.21 -2.32
N LYS A 2 45.35 14.93 -3.00
CA LYS A 2 44.15 15.76 -3.14
C LYS A 2 43.00 14.79 -2.95
N ASP A 3 42.31 14.84 -1.82
CA ASP A 3 41.16 13.99 -1.51
C ASP A 3 40.11 14.90 -0.85
N GLN A 4 39.07 15.31 -1.60
CA GLN A 4 37.75 14.67 -1.75
C GLN A 4 36.87 14.94 -0.52
N GLU A 5 36.10 16.03 -0.53
CA GLU A 5 34.71 16.11 -1.03
C GLU A 5 33.68 15.56 -0.04
N ASP A 6 33.36 16.36 0.99
CA ASP A 6 32.08 16.28 1.69
C ASP A 6 31.02 17.03 0.86
N SER A 7 30.42 16.33 -0.10
CA SER A 7 29.17 16.78 -0.73
C SER A 7 27.98 16.15 0.00
N SER A 8 27.47 16.86 0.99
CA SER A 8 26.16 16.61 1.59
C SER A 8 25.08 17.12 0.63
N SER A 9 24.55 16.23 -0.22
CA SER A 9 23.40 16.51 -1.08
C SER A 9 22.13 16.57 -0.21
N ASN A 10 21.71 17.79 0.14
CA ASN A 10 20.30 18.04 0.43
C ASN A 10 19.57 18.05 -0.92
N ASP A 11 19.11 16.90 -1.36
CA ASP A 11 18.05 16.84 -2.37
C ASP A 11 16.77 17.32 -1.71
N ASP A 12 16.56 18.64 -1.78
CA ASP A 12 15.27 19.25 -1.57
C ASP A 12 14.23 18.49 -2.39
N ALA A 13 13.25 17.93 -1.67
CA ALA A 13 12.05 17.37 -2.26
C ALA A 13 11.39 18.48 -3.11
N VAL A 14 11.64 18.44 -4.42
CA VAL A 14 10.84 19.17 -5.40
C VAL A 14 9.45 18.56 -5.33
N VAL A 15 8.61 19.13 -4.47
CA VAL A 15 7.18 18.89 -4.45
C VAL A 15 6.68 19.29 -5.83
N ASN A 16 6.32 18.27 -6.60
CA ASN A 16 5.79 18.35 -7.95
C ASN A 16 4.38 18.97 -7.93
N GLU A 17 4.26 20.24 -7.56
CA GLU A 17 3.00 20.99 -7.49
C GLU A 17 2.34 21.14 -8.88
N CYS A 18 3.12 21.07 -9.97
CA CYS A 18 2.61 21.22 -11.34
C CYS A 18 1.81 20.00 -11.86
N SER A 19 2.02 18.82 -11.29
CA SER A 19 1.39 17.58 -11.77
C SER A 19 0.00 17.33 -11.14
N ILE A 20 -0.26 17.91 -9.96
CA ILE A 20 -1.48 17.66 -9.19
C ILE A 20 -2.69 18.35 -9.83
N ASP A 21 -2.54 19.59 -10.31
CA ASP A 21 -3.65 20.36 -10.91
C ASP A 21 -4.11 19.79 -12.25
N SER A 22 -3.18 19.33 -13.09
CA SER A 22 -3.52 18.69 -14.37
C SER A 22 -4.30 17.39 -14.18
N THR A 23 -3.95 16.62 -13.14
CA THR A 23 -4.60 15.33 -12.84
C THR A 23 -6.00 15.52 -12.25
N LYS A 24 -6.19 16.53 -11.39
CA LYS A 24 -7.51 16.88 -10.82
C LYS A 24 -8.47 17.39 -11.89
N ASN A 25 -8.00 18.24 -12.80
CA ASN A 25 -8.81 18.71 -13.92
C ASN A 25 -9.26 17.55 -14.81
N LEU A 26 -8.36 16.61 -15.15
CA LEU A 26 -8.71 15.41 -15.92
C LEU A 26 -9.73 14.51 -15.20
N GLN A 27 -9.63 14.37 -13.87
CA GLN A 27 -10.60 13.61 -13.07
C GLN A 27 -11.98 14.28 -13.03
N ASN A 28 -12.02 15.59 -12.84
CA ASN A 28 -13.27 16.36 -12.85
C ASN A 28 -13.96 16.26 -14.21
N ASP A 29 -13.20 16.37 -15.30
CA ASP A 29 -13.70 16.21 -16.67
C ASP A 29 -14.28 14.80 -16.90
N MET A 30 -13.59 13.76 -16.42
CA MET A 30 -14.07 12.37 -16.53
C MET A 30 -15.36 12.14 -15.74
N GLN A 31 -15.45 12.70 -14.52
CA GLN A 31 -16.65 12.62 -13.70
C GLN A 31 -17.82 13.34 -14.37
N GLU A 32 -17.60 14.53 -14.91
CA GLU A 32 -18.62 15.28 -15.65
C GLU A 32 -19.11 14.50 -16.89
N MET A 33 -18.20 13.88 -17.64
CA MET A 33 -18.55 13.03 -18.77
C MET A 33 -19.42 11.83 -18.37
N ILE A 34 -19.07 11.13 -17.28
CA ILE A 34 -19.88 10.02 -16.76
C ILE A 34 -21.29 10.51 -16.38
N ILE A 35 -21.40 11.64 -15.69
CA ILE A 35 -22.69 12.24 -15.33
C ILE A 35 -23.51 12.55 -16.58
N ASN A 36 -22.90 13.16 -17.59
CA ASN A 36 -23.55 13.47 -18.86
C ASN A 36 -24.06 12.22 -19.59
N VAL A 37 -23.28 11.14 -19.60
CA VAL A 37 -23.68 9.85 -20.19
C VAL A 37 -24.91 9.29 -19.46
N VAL A 38 -24.87 9.25 -18.12
CA VAL A 38 -25.98 8.75 -17.30
C VAL A 38 -27.23 9.61 -17.48
N GLU A 39 -27.10 10.95 -17.44
CA GLU A 39 -28.23 11.86 -17.61
C GLU A 39 -28.93 11.66 -18.97
N ARG A 40 -28.15 11.48 -20.04
CA ARG A 40 -28.72 11.21 -21.37
C ARG A 40 -29.38 9.85 -21.44
N LEU A 41 -28.79 8.82 -20.86
CA LEU A 41 -29.41 7.49 -20.79
C LEU A 41 -30.75 7.54 -20.05
N THR A 42 -30.81 8.28 -18.94
CA THR A 42 -32.05 8.51 -18.19
C THR A 42 -33.09 9.22 -19.06
N LYS A 43 -32.71 10.31 -19.77
CA LYS A 43 -33.64 11.02 -20.67
C LYS A 43 -34.15 10.14 -21.81
N ILE A 44 -33.29 9.30 -22.39
CA ILE A 44 -33.69 8.32 -23.42
C ILE A 44 -34.70 7.34 -22.83
N SER A 45 -34.41 6.76 -21.66
CA SER A 45 -35.28 5.79 -21.01
C SER A 45 -36.67 6.39 -20.73
N VAL A 46 -36.72 7.61 -20.18
CA VAL A 46 -37.97 8.34 -19.92
C VAL A 46 -38.76 8.60 -21.20
N LEU A 47 -38.11 8.99 -22.30
CA LEU A 47 -38.77 9.22 -23.59
C LEU A 47 -39.28 7.93 -24.24
N CYS A 48 -38.61 6.80 -24.01
CA CYS A 48 -39.07 5.50 -24.50
C CYS A 48 -40.27 4.96 -23.71
N GLU A 49 -40.36 5.26 -22.42
CA GLU A 49 -41.48 4.86 -21.55
C GLU A 49 -42.68 5.83 -21.64
N SER A 50 -42.45 7.06 -22.12
CA SER A 50 -43.52 8.05 -22.23
C SER A 50 -44.56 7.67 -23.29
N HIS A 51 -45.84 7.88 -22.99
CA HIS A 51 -46.95 7.50 -23.88
C HIS A 51 -47.14 8.46 -25.09
N THR A 52 -46.13 9.30 -25.34
CA THR A 52 -46.14 10.38 -26.34
C THR A 52 -45.39 10.02 -27.63
N THR A 53 -45.12 8.73 -27.87
CA THR A 53 -44.37 8.23 -29.05
C THR A 53 -44.98 8.58 -30.41
N LYS A 54 -46.26 9.00 -30.43
CA LYS A 54 -46.95 9.50 -31.64
C LYS A 54 -46.64 10.97 -31.96
N ASP A 55 -46.06 11.72 -31.01
CA ASP A 55 -45.62 13.09 -31.24
C ASP A 55 -44.26 13.10 -31.96
N SER A 56 -44.23 13.68 -33.16
CA SER A 56 -43.01 13.87 -33.96
C SER A 56 -41.91 14.60 -33.18
N ASN A 57 -42.27 15.51 -32.27
CA ASN A 57 -41.30 16.21 -31.45
C ASN A 57 -40.63 15.30 -30.41
N CYS A 58 -41.38 14.35 -29.84
CA CYS A 58 -40.81 13.33 -28.95
C CYS A 58 -39.79 12.45 -29.69
N VAL A 59 -40.11 12.00 -30.91
CA VAL A 59 -39.19 11.20 -31.73
C VAL A 59 -37.92 11.98 -32.10
N LYS A 60 -38.06 13.26 -32.49
CA LYS A 60 -36.90 14.14 -32.76
C LYS A 60 -36.03 14.34 -31.52
N SER A 61 -36.65 14.53 -30.36
CA SER A 61 -35.95 14.68 -29.08
C SER A 61 -35.19 13.40 -28.71
N LEU A 62 -35.83 12.23 -28.86
CA LEU A 62 -35.23 10.93 -28.62
C LEU A 62 -33.98 10.74 -29.50
N MET A 63 -34.12 10.95 -30.81
CA MET A 63 -33.01 10.84 -31.77
C MET A 63 -31.84 11.77 -31.40
N LYS A 64 -32.15 13.01 -31.00
CA LYS A 64 -31.15 13.99 -30.54
C LYS A 64 -30.42 13.50 -29.28
N HIS A 65 -31.15 12.94 -28.32
CA HIS A 65 -30.56 12.41 -27.09
C HIS A 65 -29.71 11.16 -27.34
N MET A 66 -30.15 10.26 -28.22
CA MET A 66 -29.37 9.09 -28.65
C MET A 66 -28.04 9.49 -29.30
N HIS A 67 -28.05 10.41 -30.27
CA HIS A 67 -26.81 10.87 -30.91
C HIS A 67 -25.85 11.53 -29.93
N LYS A 68 -26.37 12.34 -29.00
CA LYS A 68 -25.50 12.94 -27.99
C LYS A 68 -24.96 11.93 -26.98
N PHE A 69 -25.76 10.90 -26.63
CA PHE A 69 -25.32 9.80 -25.77
C PHE A 69 -24.19 9.01 -26.40
N GLU A 70 -24.33 8.63 -27.67
CA GLU A 70 -23.28 7.95 -28.44
C GLU A 70 -21.97 8.76 -28.45
N ARG A 71 -22.07 10.06 -28.76
CA ARG A 71 -20.91 10.95 -28.79
C ARG A 71 -20.23 11.07 -27.41
N ASP A 72 -21.00 11.16 -26.34
CA ASP A 72 -20.45 11.32 -24.99
C ASP A 72 -19.84 10.01 -24.48
N ILE A 73 -20.40 8.84 -24.84
CA ILE A 73 -19.75 7.53 -24.61
C ILE A 73 -18.44 7.41 -25.38
N HIS A 74 -18.41 7.84 -26.64
CA HIS A 74 -17.20 7.75 -27.45
C HIS A 74 -16.05 8.57 -26.84
N LYS A 75 -16.33 9.82 -26.44
CA LYS A 75 -15.37 10.67 -25.74
C LYS A 75 -14.89 10.06 -24.41
N LEU A 76 -15.83 9.52 -23.63
CA LEU A 76 -15.50 8.85 -22.37
C LEU A 76 -14.57 7.64 -22.61
N HIS A 77 -14.83 6.88 -23.67
CA HIS A 77 -14.01 5.73 -24.05
C HIS A 77 -12.59 6.13 -24.47
N GLU A 78 -12.44 7.18 -25.30
CA GLU A 78 -11.13 7.71 -25.70
C GLU A 78 -10.31 8.13 -24.47
N GLN A 79 -10.94 8.80 -23.50
CA GLN A 79 -10.26 9.25 -22.28
C GLN A 79 -9.99 8.11 -21.28
N ALA A 80 -10.76 7.02 -21.33
CA ALA A 80 -10.55 5.84 -20.48
C ALA A 80 -9.42 4.93 -20.96
N GLN A 81 -9.00 5.01 -22.24
CA GLN A 81 -7.93 4.19 -22.81
C GLN A 81 -6.51 4.61 -22.42
N VAL A 82 -6.34 5.64 -21.58
CA VAL A 82 -5.01 6.08 -21.13
C VAL A 82 -4.31 4.92 -20.40
N PRO A 83 -3.18 4.40 -20.91
CA PRO A 83 -2.50 3.27 -20.32
C PRO A 83 -2.03 3.62 -18.90
N LYS A 84 -2.45 2.80 -17.92
CA LYS A 84 -2.03 2.95 -16.53
C LYS A 84 -0.85 2.05 -16.26
N ASP A 85 0.33 2.63 -16.09
CA ASP A 85 1.51 1.88 -15.67
C ASP A 85 1.39 1.45 -14.20
N GLY A 86 1.75 0.19 -13.92
CA GLY A 86 2.25 -0.25 -12.61
C GLY A 86 1.28 -0.55 -11.45
N SER A 87 -0.05 -0.46 -11.61
CA SER A 87 -1.01 -0.55 -10.48
C SER A 87 -2.16 -1.53 -10.70
N ASP A 88 -1.98 -2.40 -11.68
CA ASP A 88 -3.02 -3.23 -12.29
C ASP A 88 -3.77 -4.12 -11.28
N ASN A 89 -3.08 -4.62 -10.24
CA ASN A 89 -3.70 -5.48 -9.22
C ASN A 89 -4.62 -4.72 -8.26
N VAL A 90 -4.27 -3.48 -7.89
CA VAL A 90 -5.11 -2.64 -7.02
C VAL A 90 -6.35 -2.19 -7.78
N TYR A 91 -6.17 -1.75 -9.03
CA TYR A 91 -7.29 -1.38 -9.90
C TYR A 91 -8.22 -2.56 -10.18
N LYS A 92 -7.70 -3.74 -10.52
CA LYS A 92 -8.52 -4.95 -10.71
C LYS A 92 -9.30 -5.34 -9.45
N GLY A 93 -8.69 -5.19 -8.27
CA GLY A 93 -9.34 -5.45 -7.00
C GLY A 93 -10.48 -4.46 -6.71
N ALA A 94 -10.26 -3.18 -6.94
CA ALA A 94 -11.29 -2.15 -6.81
C ALA A 94 -12.43 -2.33 -7.82
N VAL A 95 -12.13 -2.66 -9.08
CA VAL A 95 -13.13 -2.98 -10.11
C VAL A 95 -13.97 -4.18 -9.66
N ARG A 96 -13.33 -5.27 -9.20
CA ARG A 96 -14.05 -6.43 -8.68
C ARG A 96 -14.93 -6.09 -7.48
N ALA A 97 -14.51 -5.17 -6.61
CA ALA A 97 -15.35 -4.72 -5.50
C ALA A 97 -16.62 -4.02 -6.02
N VAL A 98 -16.46 -3.11 -6.99
CA VAL A 98 -17.59 -2.44 -7.65
C VAL A 98 -18.51 -3.44 -8.35
N ASP A 99 -17.95 -4.42 -9.07
CA ASP A 99 -18.73 -5.49 -9.74
C ASP A 99 -19.56 -6.32 -8.76
N ASN A 100 -19.10 -6.45 -7.51
CA ASN A 100 -19.82 -7.14 -6.43
C ASN A 100 -20.70 -6.20 -5.59
N TYR A 101 -20.99 -4.98 -6.06
CA TYR A 101 -21.76 -3.96 -5.35
C TYR A 101 -21.18 -3.59 -3.97
N GLN A 102 -19.86 -3.69 -3.82
CA GLN A 102 -19.15 -3.29 -2.62
C GLN A 102 -18.49 -1.93 -2.80
N ASN A 103 -18.36 -1.18 -1.71
CA ASN A 103 -17.61 0.07 -1.73
C ASN A 103 -16.12 -0.22 -1.99
N PRO A 104 -15.52 0.32 -3.06
CA PRO A 104 -14.12 0.07 -3.39
C PRO A 104 -13.15 0.62 -2.32
N TYR A 105 -13.55 1.65 -1.57
CA TYR A 105 -12.74 2.19 -0.47
C TYR A 105 -12.68 1.22 0.73
N ASP A 106 -13.80 0.58 1.07
CA ASP A 106 -13.84 -0.43 2.13
C ASP A 106 -13.02 -1.66 1.76
N TRP A 107 -13.07 -2.05 0.48
CA TRP A 107 -12.21 -3.10 -0.05
C TRP A 107 -10.73 -2.71 0.07
N ALA A 108 -10.35 -1.50 -0.35
CA ALA A 108 -8.96 -1.04 -0.29
C ALA A 108 -8.45 -1.01 1.16
N TYR A 109 -9.27 -0.56 2.10
CA TYR A 109 -8.93 -0.56 3.53
C TYR A 109 -8.63 -1.99 4.03
N LYS A 110 -9.50 -2.96 3.73
CA LYS A 110 -9.32 -4.34 4.18
C LYS A 110 -8.17 -5.04 3.46
N ALA A 111 -8.09 -4.91 2.15
CA ALA A 111 -7.16 -5.69 1.33
C ALA A 111 -5.73 -5.14 1.37
N ILE A 112 -5.57 -3.82 1.53
CA ILE A 112 -4.27 -3.14 1.48
C ILE A 112 -3.85 -2.73 2.89
N ILE A 113 -4.62 -1.84 3.52
CA ILE A 113 -4.21 -1.20 4.79
C ILE A 113 -4.16 -2.23 5.91
N GLN A 114 -5.24 -3.00 6.11
CA GLN A 114 -5.28 -4.00 7.17
C GLN A 114 -4.23 -5.09 6.97
N LYS A 115 -4.00 -5.53 5.73
CA LYS A 115 -2.93 -6.49 5.39
C LYS A 115 -1.54 -5.95 5.77
N HIS A 116 -1.26 -4.68 5.51
CA HIS A 116 0.00 -4.05 5.92
C HIS A 116 0.11 -3.94 7.44
N ASN A 117 -0.96 -3.54 8.13
CA ASN A 117 -0.98 -3.48 9.59
C ASN A 117 -0.75 -4.84 10.24
N ASP A 118 -1.39 -5.89 9.72
CA ASP A 118 -1.20 -7.26 10.21
C ASP A 118 0.24 -7.74 9.95
N SER A 119 0.83 -7.34 8.83
CA SER A 119 2.25 -7.63 8.54
C SER A 119 3.18 -6.89 9.50
N GLY A 120 2.87 -5.64 9.83
CA GLY A 120 3.59 -4.84 10.84
C GLY A 120 3.53 -5.49 12.23
N ARG A 121 2.34 -5.88 12.69
CA ARG A 121 2.18 -6.59 13.98
C ARG A 121 2.98 -7.90 14.05
N LYS A 122 3.03 -8.65 12.94
CA LYS A 122 3.85 -9.87 12.86
C LYS A 122 5.34 -9.57 12.97
N LEU A 123 5.78 -8.46 12.38
CA LEU A 123 7.17 -8.02 12.47
C LEU A 123 7.51 -7.59 13.90
N ASP A 124 6.64 -6.82 14.56
CA ASP A 124 6.82 -6.40 15.95
C ASP A 124 6.94 -7.61 16.87
N HIS A 125 6.06 -8.60 16.73
CA HIS A 125 6.13 -9.84 17.51
C HIS A 125 7.42 -10.65 17.26
N SER A 126 7.90 -10.65 16.01
CA SER A 126 9.18 -11.29 15.68
C SER A 126 10.35 -10.55 16.32
N LEU A 127 10.30 -9.21 16.37
CA LEU A 127 11.31 -8.37 16.99
C LEU A 127 11.34 -8.55 18.52
N GLU A 128 10.18 -8.64 19.17
CA GLU A 128 10.07 -9.01 20.58
C GLU A 128 10.70 -10.38 20.87
N SER A 129 10.47 -11.36 20.00
CA SER A 129 11.04 -12.70 20.13
C SER A 129 12.58 -12.68 20.00
N VAL A 130 13.11 -11.86 19.09
CA VAL A 130 14.56 -11.66 18.93
C VAL A 130 15.17 -10.96 20.15
N ASP A 131 14.52 -9.92 20.68
CA ASP A 131 14.98 -9.22 21.89
C ASP A 131 14.99 -10.14 23.13
N ALA A 132 13.94 -10.95 23.30
CA ALA A 132 13.87 -11.95 24.36
C ALA A 132 15.01 -12.98 24.25
N LEU A 133 15.30 -13.45 23.03
CA LEU A 133 16.42 -14.35 22.78
C LEU A 133 17.76 -13.70 23.11
N GLN A 134 17.96 -12.44 22.71
CA GLN A 134 19.17 -11.69 23.01
C GLN A 134 19.39 -11.52 24.51
N LYS A 135 18.36 -11.16 25.27
CA LYS A 135 18.42 -11.06 26.74
C LYS A 135 18.78 -12.40 27.38
N ALA A 136 18.13 -13.49 26.97
CA ALA A 136 18.43 -14.82 27.49
C ALA A 136 19.88 -15.26 27.19
N LEU A 137 20.42 -14.90 26.03
CA LEU A 137 21.82 -15.15 25.68
C LEU A 137 22.79 -14.34 26.56
N ILE A 138 22.49 -13.06 26.79
CA ILE A 138 23.30 -12.19 27.66
C ILE A 138 23.29 -12.74 29.10
N ASP A 139 22.12 -13.09 29.64
CA ASP A 139 21.99 -13.63 30.99
C ASP A 139 22.81 -14.93 31.14
N ARG A 140 22.73 -15.85 30.16
CA ARG A 140 23.55 -17.07 30.15
C ARG A 140 25.04 -16.78 30.10
N LEU A 141 25.48 -15.81 29.29
CA LEU A 141 26.89 -15.42 29.22
C LEU A 141 27.39 -14.80 30.54
N GLN A 142 26.56 -14.02 31.22
CA GLN A 142 26.89 -13.44 32.53
C GLN A 142 26.96 -14.51 33.62
N ILE A 143 26.00 -15.45 33.65
CA ILE A 143 26.01 -16.60 34.56
C ILE A 143 27.26 -17.47 34.32
N ASN A 144 27.59 -17.76 33.06
CA ASN A 144 28.78 -18.57 32.73
C ASN A 144 30.09 -17.85 33.07
N LYS A 145 30.17 -16.52 32.99
CA LYS A 145 31.32 -15.76 33.51
C LYS A 145 31.48 -15.93 35.02
N PHE A 146 30.38 -15.92 35.78
CA PHE A 146 30.38 -16.11 37.23
C PHE A 146 30.80 -17.52 37.64
N ILE A 147 30.35 -18.54 36.90
CA ILE A 147 30.73 -19.93 37.16
C ILE A 147 32.20 -20.17 36.78
N GLY A 148 32.65 -19.64 35.63
CA GLY A 148 34.06 -19.75 35.21
C GLY A 148 35.05 -19.06 36.14
N SER A 149 34.65 -17.98 36.84
CA SER A 149 35.48 -17.36 37.87
C SER A 149 35.43 -18.11 39.20
N ALA A 150 34.35 -18.84 39.51
CA ALA A 150 34.23 -19.64 40.73
C ALA A 150 35.04 -20.95 40.66
N THR A 151 35.17 -21.58 39.49
CA THR A 151 35.99 -22.80 39.33
C THR A 151 37.51 -22.54 39.31
N GLN A 152 37.95 -21.28 39.23
CA GLN A 152 39.38 -20.94 39.21
C GLN A 152 39.97 -20.68 40.61
N THR A 153 39.17 -20.68 41.67
CA THR A 153 39.61 -20.36 43.06
C THR A 153 39.82 -21.60 43.96
N GLN A 154 39.75 -22.83 43.43
CA GLN A 154 40.05 -24.05 44.20
C GLN A 154 41.06 -24.99 43.54
N VAL A 155 42.17 -24.44 43.06
CA VAL A 155 43.42 -25.22 42.95
C VAL A 155 44.51 -24.41 43.64
N THR A 156 44.46 -24.40 44.97
CA THR A 156 45.61 -23.95 45.77
C THR A 156 46.46 -25.18 46.06
N GLU A 157 47.72 -25.06 45.64
CA GLU A 157 48.83 -25.95 45.93
C GLU A 157 48.85 -26.38 47.40
N ASP A 158 48.99 -27.68 47.64
CA ASP A 158 49.60 -28.23 48.86
C ASP A 158 50.79 -29.10 48.43
N ASP A 159 51.96 -28.47 48.33
CA ASP A 159 53.23 -29.11 48.69
C ASP A 159 53.88 -28.20 49.74
N PRO A 160 54.24 -28.74 50.91
CA PRO A 160 55.67 -28.77 51.18
C PRO A 160 56.13 -30.01 51.97
N THR A 161 57.09 -30.72 51.37
CA THR A 161 58.35 -31.25 51.93
C THR A 161 58.35 -31.95 53.32
N GLY A 162 58.75 -33.23 53.33
CA GLY A 162 59.21 -33.93 54.54
C GLY A 162 60.15 -35.10 54.22
N LYS A 163 61.45 -34.90 54.45
CA LYS A 163 62.53 -35.90 54.35
C LYS A 163 62.26 -37.12 55.23
N GLY A 164 62.66 -38.32 54.76
CA GLY A 164 62.73 -39.52 55.58
C GLY A 164 63.50 -40.64 54.91
N SER A 165 64.82 -40.66 55.10
CA SER A 165 65.66 -41.85 54.90
C SER A 165 65.12 -43.04 55.69
N HIS A 166 65.09 -44.24 55.11
CA HIS A 166 65.60 -45.46 55.75
C HIS A 166 65.57 -46.66 54.78
N LEU A 167 66.77 -47.26 54.65
CA LEU A 167 67.12 -48.64 54.29
C LEU A 167 66.81 -49.13 52.87
#